data_AF-A0AA88KZA9-F1
#
_entry.id   AF-A0AA88KZA9-F1
#
_cell.length_a   1.000
_cell.length_b   1.000
_cell.length_c   1.000
_cell.angle_alpha   90.00
_cell.angle_beta   90.00
_cell.angle_gamma   90.00
#
_symmetry.space_group_name_H-M   'P 1'
#
loop_
_entity.id
_entity.type
_entity.pdbx_description
1 polymer ?
#
loop_
_entity_poly.entity_id
_entity_poly.type
_entity_poly.pdbx_seq_one_letter_code
_entity_poly.pdbx_strand_id
1 'polypeptide(L)'
;MTLGLSATMSPSDSSGFLLSCGTDQRVRYWDLSDSTQSYVLIPNQDDATNQVTRIYSEKLVDGTRVVQESTSKPRAASPPAIGLEEINPAHRDIINNIIAVKGSQPFVVTSSMDGIIKVWK
;
A
#
# COMPACT_ATOMS: atom_id res chain seq x y z
N MET A 1 10.14 2.82 -20.85
CA MET A 1 9.16 3.47 -19.98
C MET A 1 8.62 2.40 -19.05
N THR A 2 9.24 2.21 -17.90
CA THR A 2 8.85 1.17 -16.94
C THR A 2 7.58 1.66 -16.25
N LEU A 3 6.50 0.90 -16.40
CA LEU A 3 5.21 1.17 -15.76
C LEU A 3 5.45 1.32 -14.25
N GLY A 4 4.92 2.39 -13.66
CA GLY A 4 5.19 2.81 -12.28
C GLY A 4 4.58 1.91 -11.20
N LEU A 5 4.81 0.60 -11.29
CA LEU A 5 4.46 -0.40 -10.29
C LEU A 5 5.76 -1.10 -9.88
N SER A 6 6.11 -1.01 -8.60
CA SER A 6 7.24 -1.74 -8.02
C SER A 6 6.74 -2.63 -6.88
N ALA A 7 7.37 -3.78 -6.71
CA ALA A 7 7.06 -4.70 -5.62
C ALA A 7 8.33 -5.38 -5.10
N THR A 8 8.32 -5.68 -3.80
CA THR A 8 9.36 -6.44 -3.11
C THR A 8 8.71 -7.51 -2.25
N MET A 9 9.36 -8.65 -2.08
CA MET A 9 8.80 -9.79 -1.36
C MET A 9 9.75 -10.20 -0.23
N SER A 10 9.19 -10.57 0.91
CA SER A 10 9.95 -11.26 1.95
C SER A 10 10.07 -12.74 1.58
N PRO A 11 11.29 -13.27 1.37
CA PRO A 11 11.47 -14.71 1.23
C PRO A 11 11.27 -15.38 2.59
N SER A 12 10.20 -16.17 2.72
CA SER A 12 10.04 -17.22 3.73
C SER A 12 9.08 -18.28 3.18
N ASP A 13 9.39 -19.56 3.44
CA ASP A 13 8.78 -20.71 2.78
C ASP A 13 7.30 -20.97 3.17
N SER A 14 6.73 -20.20 4.12
CA SER A 14 5.34 -20.42 4.59
C SER A 14 4.61 -19.20 5.19
N SER A 15 5.25 -18.03 5.27
CA SER A 15 4.68 -16.82 5.91
C SER A 15 5.18 -15.53 5.28
N GLY A 16 5.35 -15.57 3.95
CA GLY A 16 5.85 -14.44 3.19
C GLY A 16 4.81 -13.32 3.07
N PHE A 17 5.32 -12.12 2.80
CA PHE A 17 4.50 -10.99 2.40
C PHE A 17 5.09 -10.33 1.17
N LEU A 18 4.25 -9.63 0.42
CA LEU A 18 4.65 -8.77 -0.67
C LEU A 18 4.32 -7.33 -0.29
N LEU A 19 5.24 -6.40 -0.56
CA LEU A 19 4.94 -4.98 -0.60
C LEU A 19 4.86 -4.53 -2.04
N SER A 20 3.88 -3.70 -2.38
CA SER A 20 3.78 -3.07 -3.69
C SER A 20 3.52 -1.58 -3.58
N CYS A 21 4.05 -0.79 -4.50
CA CYS A 21 3.80 0.64 -4.61
C CYS A 21 3.61 1.06 -6.06
N GLY A 22 2.99 2.22 -6.30
CA GLY A 22 2.90 2.71 -7.67
C GLY A 22 2.24 4.07 -7.88
N THR A 23 1.56 4.19 -9.02
CA THR A 23 1.00 5.46 -9.52
C THR A 23 -0.10 6.06 -8.66
N ASP A 24 -0.74 5.24 -7.82
CA ASP A 24 -1.77 5.69 -6.91
C ASP A 24 -1.21 6.19 -5.56
N GLN A 25 0.11 6.28 -5.46
CA GLN A 25 0.86 6.87 -4.35
C GLN A 25 0.66 6.15 -3.01
N ARG A 26 0.34 4.86 -3.06
CA ARG A 26 0.17 4.00 -1.88
C ARG A 26 1.26 2.95 -1.82
N VAL A 27 1.52 2.48 -0.61
CA VAL A 27 2.20 1.20 -0.38
C VAL A 27 1.19 0.22 0.19
N ARG A 28 1.11 -0.98 -0.40
CA ARG A 28 0.25 -2.07 0.04
C ARG A 28 1.07 -3.20 0.61
N TYR A 29 0.60 -3.75 1.72
CA TYR A 29 1.04 -5.03 2.26
C TYR A 29 0.07 -6.11 1.79
N TRP A 30 0.62 -7.17 1.21
CA TRP A 30 -0.11 -8.36 0.80
C TRP A 30 0.38 -9.53 1.62
N ASP A 31 -0.52 -10.10 2.42
CA ASP A 31 -0.27 -11.35 3.10
C ASP A 31 -0.44 -12.50 2.09
N LEU A 32 0.58 -13.34 1.97
CA LEU A 32 0.57 -14.43 1.00
C LEU A 32 -0.11 -15.70 1.54
N SER A 33 -0.48 -15.73 2.82
CA SER A 33 -1.14 -16.86 3.47
C SER A 33 -2.63 -16.60 3.69
N ASP A 34 -3.02 -15.37 4.02
CA ASP A 34 -4.41 -14.96 4.24
C ASP A 34 -4.68 -13.57 3.65
N SER A 35 -5.34 -13.52 2.49
CA SER A 35 -5.64 -12.25 1.81
C SER A 35 -6.37 -11.22 2.68
N THR A 36 -7.14 -11.67 3.68
CA THR A 36 -7.90 -10.78 4.57
C THR A 36 -7.01 -9.98 5.52
N GLN A 37 -5.75 -10.41 5.72
CA GLN A 37 -4.71 -9.69 6.46
C GLN A 37 -3.92 -8.70 5.59
N SER A 38 -4.29 -8.52 4.31
CA SER A 38 -3.70 -7.51 3.43
C SER A 38 -4.28 -6.11 3.72
N TYR A 39 -3.49 -5.05 3.54
CA TYR A 39 -3.92 -3.67 3.82
C TYR A 39 -3.04 -2.60 3.14
N VAL A 40 -3.52 -1.37 3.12
CA VAL A 40 -2.72 -0.19 2.75
C VAL A 40 -1.79 0.16 3.90
N LEU A 41 -0.49 -0.08 3.72
CA LEU A 41 0.55 0.21 4.72
C LEU A 41 0.87 1.70 4.78
N ILE A 42 0.98 2.36 3.61
CA ILE A 42 1.19 3.80 3.51
C ILE A 42 0.08 4.37 2.61
N PRO A 43 -0.83 5.21 3.16
CA PRO A 43 -1.92 5.80 2.40
C PRO A 43 -1.44 6.92 1.48
N ASN A 44 -2.28 7.30 0.51
CA ASN A 44 -2.06 8.52 -0.25
C ASN A 44 -2.63 9.75 0.47
N GLN A 45 -2.40 10.94 -0.08
CA GLN A 45 -2.88 12.18 0.53
C GLN A 45 -4.42 12.26 0.65
N ASP A 46 -5.14 11.65 -0.29
CA ASP A 46 -6.59 11.72 -0.39
C ASP A 46 -7.34 10.66 0.44
N ASP A 47 -6.65 9.67 0.99
CA ASP A 47 -7.27 8.60 1.79
C ASP A 47 -7.82 9.14 3.12
N ALA A 48 -7.27 10.25 3.65
CA ALA A 48 -7.77 10.88 4.86
C ALA A 48 -9.13 11.57 4.66
N THR A 49 -9.40 12.05 3.45
CA THR A 49 -10.64 12.78 3.11
C THR A 49 -11.69 11.86 2.50
N ASN A 50 -11.26 10.80 1.81
CA ASN A 50 -12.13 9.80 1.22
C ASN A 50 -12.19 8.59 2.14
N GLN A 51 -13.24 8.50 2.96
CA GLN A 51 -13.56 7.26 3.67
C GLN A 51 -13.89 6.19 2.62
N VAL A 52 -12.90 5.40 2.21
CA VAL A 52 -13.06 4.30 1.25
C VAL A 52 -12.75 3.01 1.98
N THR A 53 -13.70 2.10 2.03
CA THR A 53 -13.46 0.78 2.58
C THR A 53 -12.77 -0.06 1.51
N ARG A 54 -11.57 -0.57 1.82
CA ARG A 54 -10.85 -1.51 0.96
C ARG A 54 -11.10 -2.93 1.43
N ILE A 55 -11.38 -3.81 0.48
CA ILE A 55 -11.66 -5.22 0.70
C ILE A 55 -10.67 -6.01 -0.13
N TYR A 56 -9.97 -6.94 0.54
CA TYR A 56 -9.02 -7.85 -0.07
C TYR A 56 -9.65 -9.22 -0.17
N SER A 57 -9.74 -9.75 -1.38
CA SER A 57 -10.35 -11.05 -1.65
C SER A 57 -9.42 -11.92 -2.49
N GLU A 58 -9.56 -13.22 -2.28
CA GLU A 58 -8.85 -14.25 -3.03
C GLU A 58 -9.82 -15.07 -3.87
N LYS A 59 -9.38 -15.44 -5.09
CA LYS A 59 -10.06 -16.41 -5.94
C LYS A 59 -9.06 -17.22 -6.75
N LEU A 60 -9.46 -18.44 -7.12
CA LEU A 60 -8.72 -19.25 -8.10
C LEU A 60 -9.25 -18.94 -9.51
N VAL A 61 -8.37 -18.54 -10.42
CA VAL A 61 -8.68 -18.29 -11.84
C VAL A 61 -7.71 -19.11 -12.68
N ASP A 62 -8.22 -20.08 -13.44
CA ASP A 62 -7.41 -20.95 -14.30
C ASP A 62 -6.19 -21.59 -13.57
N GLY A 63 -6.41 -22.03 -12.33
CA GLY A 63 -5.37 -22.62 -11.48
C GLY A 63 -4.38 -21.61 -10.87
N THR A 64 -4.54 -20.32 -11.17
CA THR A 64 -3.76 -19.23 -10.57
C THR A 64 -4.49 -18.63 -9.38
N ARG A 65 -3.82 -18.54 -8.24
CA ARG A 65 -4.35 -17.85 -7.05
C ARG A 65 -4.24 -16.34 -7.26
N VAL A 66 -5.39 -15.66 -7.30
CA VAL A 66 -5.48 -14.22 -7.54
C VAL A 66 -5.97 -13.54 -6.26
N VAL A 67 -5.13 -12.68 -5.70
CA VAL A 67 -5.50 -11.76 -4.61
C VAL A 67 -5.77 -10.39 -5.21
N GLN A 68 -6.90 -9.79 -4.86
CA GLN A 68 -7.36 -8.53 -5.43
C GLN A 68 -7.81 -7.57 -4.33
N GLU A 69 -7.34 -6.32 -4.41
CA GLU A 69 -7.93 -5.19 -3.71
C GLU A 69 -9.14 -4.67 -4.50
N SER A 70 -10.25 -4.48 -3.80
CA SER A 70 -11.44 -3.80 -4.31
C SER A 70 -11.85 -2.70 -3.34
N THR A 71 -12.49 -1.65 -3.87
CA THR A 71 -13.00 -0.54 -3.05
C THR A 71 -14.52 -0.61 -2.99
N SER A 72 -15.08 -0.50 -1.81
CA SER A 72 -16.50 -0.19 -1.63
C SER A 72 -16.64 1.24 -1.10
N LYS A 73 -17.56 1.99 -1.71
CA LYS A 73 -17.91 3.32 -1.20
C LYS A 73 -18.79 3.14 0.04
N PRO A 74 -18.44 3.69 1.21
CA PRO A 74 -19.38 3.81 2.30
C PRO A 74 -20.55 4.72 1.89
N ARG A 75 -21.73 4.40 2.37
CA ARG A 75 -22.93 5.23 2.20
C ARG A 75 -22.74 6.54 2.99
N ALA A 76 -22.60 7.65 2.27
CA ALA A 76 -22.55 9.05 2.75
C ALA A 76 -21.63 9.33 3.95
N ALA A 77 -20.44 9.87 3.67
CA ALA A 77 -19.56 10.42 4.71
C ALA A 77 -20.15 11.72 5.30
N SER A 78 -20.04 11.89 6.62
CA SER A 78 -20.27 13.16 7.30
C SER A 78 -19.27 14.23 6.85
N PRO A 79 -19.61 15.54 6.95
CA PRO A 79 -18.67 16.60 6.59
C PRO A 79 -17.35 16.43 7.34
N PRO A 80 -16.21 16.73 6.68
CA PRO A 80 -14.90 16.52 7.29
C PRO A 80 -14.79 17.35 8.57
N ALA A 81 -14.37 16.71 9.66
CA ALA A 81 -13.97 17.42 10.85
C ALA A 81 -12.75 18.29 10.49
N ILE A 82 -12.84 19.60 10.76
CA ILE A 82 -11.71 20.52 10.62
C ILE A 82 -10.74 20.21 11.76
N GLY A 83 -9.89 19.21 11.56
CA GLY A 83 -8.76 18.88 12.42
C GLY A 83 -7.53 19.66 11.97
N LEU A 84 -6.65 19.95 12.92
CA LEU A 84 -5.32 20.51 12.67
C LEU A 84 -4.64 19.72 11.55
N GLU A 85 -4.11 20.43 10.56
CA GLU A 85 -3.47 19.85 9.38
C GLU A 85 -2.23 19.06 9.81
N GLU A 86 -2.40 17.77 10.13
CA GLU A 86 -1.26 16.87 10.29
C GLU A 86 -0.52 16.84 8.96
N ILE A 87 0.80 17.07 9.00
CA ILE A 87 1.66 16.96 7.82
C ILE A 87 1.54 15.52 7.32
N ASN A 88 0.77 15.33 6.25
CA ASN A 88 0.55 14.00 5.70
C ASN A 88 1.90 13.45 5.19
N PRO A 89 2.41 12.34 5.75
CA PRO A 89 3.70 11.80 5.37
C PRO A 89 3.65 11.09 4.00
N ALA A 90 2.52 11.06 3.29
CA ALA A 90 2.40 10.48 1.95
C ALA A 90 3.35 11.13 0.93
N HIS A 91 3.72 10.36 -0.10
CA HIS A 91 4.33 10.91 -1.31
C HIS A 91 3.31 11.75 -2.08
N ARG A 92 3.79 12.72 -2.86
CA ARG A 92 2.93 13.62 -3.67
C ARG A 92 2.87 13.25 -5.15
N ASP A 93 3.63 12.24 -5.53
CA ASP A 93 3.71 11.71 -6.89
C ASP A 93 4.00 10.20 -6.85
N ILE A 94 4.01 9.56 -8.01
CA ILE A 94 4.19 8.11 -8.23
C ILE A 94 5.32 7.57 -7.34
N ILE A 95 5.02 6.55 -6.53
CA ILE A 95 6.06 5.80 -5.81
C ILE A 95 6.64 4.78 -6.79
N ASN A 96 7.82 5.10 -7.33
CA ASN A 96 8.44 4.35 -8.42
C ASN A 96 9.30 3.17 -7.93
N ASN A 97 9.68 3.14 -6.66
CA ASN A 97 10.42 2.03 -6.09
C ASN A 97 10.16 1.82 -4.60
N ILE A 98 10.32 0.57 -4.15
CA ILE A 98 10.18 0.16 -2.77
C ILE A 98 11.16 -0.98 -2.44
N ILE A 99 11.79 -0.89 -1.27
CA ILE A 99 12.60 -1.97 -0.69
C ILE A 99 12.23 -2.17 0.78
N ALA A 100 12.23 -3.41 1.23
CA ALA A 100 12.14 -3.78 2.64
C ALA A 100 13.53 -4.21 3.12
N VAL A 101 14.03 -3.55 4.16
CA VAL A 101 15.34 -3.86 4.75
C VAL A 101 15.12 -4.67 6.02
N LYS A 102 15.60 -5.91 6.02
CA LYS A 102 15.59 -6.79 7.20
C LYS A 102 16.84 -6.50 8.04
N GLY A 103 16.67 -6.38 9.35
CA GLY A 103 17.73 -6.14 10.32
C GLY A 103 17.21 -6.22 11.74
N SER A 104 18.01 -5.81 12.73
CA SER A 104 17.57 -5.71 14.12
C SER A 104 16.42 -4.72 14.32
N GLN A 105 16.36 -3.69 13.47
CA GLN A 105 15.23 -2.77 13.33
C GLN A 105 14.82 -2.78 11.85
N PRO A 106 13.76 -3.50 11.47
CA PRO A 106 13.31 -3.54 10.09
C PRO A 106 12.72 -2.19 9.67
N PHE A 107 12.87 -1.83 8.40
CA PHE A 107 12.29 -0.62 7.84
C PHE A 107 12.00 -0.77 6.34
N VAL A 108 11.14 0.11 5.82
CA VAL A 108 10.83 0.22 4.39
C VAL A 108 11.43 1.50 3.86
N VAL A 109 11.95 1.47 2.62
CA VAL A 109 12.37 2.66 1.88
C VAL A 109 11.55 2.79 0.61
N THR A 110 11.03 3.99 0.35
CA THR A 110 10.29 4.32 -0.87
C THR A 110 10.95 5.48 -1.59
N SER A 111 10.93 5.45 -2.92
CA SER A 111 11.30 6.60 -3.77
C SER A 111 10.11 7.03 -4.63
N SER A 112 9.99 8.33 -4.87
CA SER A 112 8.91 8.89 -5.68
C SER A 112 9.40 9.88 -6.73
N MET A 113 8.56 10.08 -7.76
CA MET A 113 8.74 11.10 -8.78
C MET A 113 8.63 12.53 -8.23
N ASP A 114 8.17 12.71 -6.99
CA ASP A 114 8.19 13.99 -6.27
C ASP A 114 9.61 14.44 -5.87
N GLY A 115 10.63 13.61 -6.15
CA GLY A 115 12.03 13.87 -5.83
C GLY A 115 12.42 13.49 -4.40
N ILE A 116 11.54 12.83 -3.63
CA ILE A 116 11.75 12.48 -2.22
C ILE A 116 11.96 10.97 -2.06
N ILE A 117 12.87 10.62 -1.16
CA ILE A 117 13.05 9.27 -0.61
C ILE A 117 12.58 9.28 0.85
N LYS A 118 11.75 8.31 1.23
CA LYS A 118 11.22 8.18 2.61
C LYS A 118 11.64 6.85 3.22
N VAL A 119 11.87 6.87 4.54
CA VAL A 119 12.22 5.70 5.36
C VAL A 119 11.17 5.54 6.44
N TRP A 120 10.58 4.35 6.53
CA TRP A 120 9.43 4.02 7.38
C TRP A 120 9.84 2.92 8.37
N LYS A 121 9.66 3.16 9.67
CA LYS A 121 10.06 2.25 10.77
C LYS A 121 8.84 1.71 11.48
#